data_AF-A0A2E5JFX1-F1
#
_entry.id   AF-A0A2E5JFX1-F1
#
_cell.length_a   1.000
_cell.length_b   1.000
_cell.length_c   1.000
_cell.angle_alpha   90.00
_cell.angle_beta   90.00
_cell.angle_gamma   90.00
#
_symmetry.space_group_name_H-M   'P 1'
#
loop_
_entity.id
_entity.type
_entity.pdbx_description
1 polymer ?
#
loop_
_entity_poly.entity_id
_entity_poly.type
_entity_poly.pdbx_seq_one_letter_code
_entity_poly.pdbx_strand_id
1 'polypeptide(L)'
;MGSETGLIQYKNKTDYLAKKPGVPKAALPQKELPVAQGQEAAKSNISEQAKEVAKDVADAASKLPPTPPISVVADIATAIIPDGDEEDSEPEVEAPVIEAKPVEKIKVAAKVKDTPAIIFIKGLGLSSSSGDGLEDMASAIPRSEVYSWSEKDEAIESILSRPRSQPVMIVGHSLGGDTAVEIALELNKIEHGFRKVDLLVTLDSVGFNNDIIPQNVKTNLNFIGDDWYGINDSPNIARNTDYSNVINELREDTHRGIENSEEVQLKIFERLDGLLKNAVAQKTATQMTAAAHKDIKGISLQ
;
A
#
# COMPACT_ATOMS: atom_id res chain seq x y z
N MET A 1 27.41 8.30 17.36
CA MET A 1 27.53 6.81 17.42
C MET A 1 27.03 6.30 16.07
N GLY A 2 27.94 6.04 15.14
CA GLY A 2 27.60 5.52 13.81
C GLY A 2 27.65 4.00 13.81
N SER A 3 26.66 3.34 13.23
CA SER A 3 26.68 1.90 12.93
C SER A 3 27.63 1.65 11.75
N GLU A 4 28.43 0.59 11.84
CA GLU A 4 29.43 0.19 10.84
C GLU A 4 28.85 -0.18 9.46
N THR A 5 27.51 -0.15 9.30
CA THR A 5 26.80 -0.57 8.09
C THR A 5 26.29 0.58 7.23
N GLY A 6 26.47 1.84 7.64
CA GLY A 6 25.89 3.00 6.94
C GLY A 6 24.35 3.09 7.01
N LEU A 7 23.69 2.12 7.62
CA LEU A 7 22.23 2.10 7.81
C LEU A 7 21.83 2.91 9.05
N ILE A 8 21.03 3.95 8.83
CA ILE A 8 20.38 4.71 9.90
C ILE A 8 19.01 4.08 10.17
N GLN A 9 18.85 3.49 11.36
CA GLN A 9 17.55 2.98 11.82
C GLN A 9 16.80 4.04 12.62
N TYR A 10 15.52 4.22 12.31
CA TYR A 10 14.62 5.13 13.02
C TYR A 10 13.60 4.33 13.83
N LYS A 11 13.36 4.74 15.08
CA LYS A 11 12.41 4.06 15.96
C LYS A 11 10.95 4.42 15.67
N ASN A 12 10.70 5.62 15.17
CA ASN A 12 9.37 6.16 14.86
C ASN A 12 9.50 7.46 14.03
N LYS A 13 8.38 8.04 13.60
CA LYS A 13 8.32 9.27 12.78
C LYS A 13 8.99 10.46 13.46
N THR A 14 8.81 10.63 14.77
CA THR A 14 9.46 11.70 15.54
C THR A 14 10.97 11.54 15.54
N ASP A 15 11.47 10.30 15.71
CA ASP A 15 12.89 9.97 15.67
C ASP A 15 13.50 10.26 14.28
N TYR A 16 12.75 9.94 13.21
CA TYR A 16 13.11 10.32 11.85
C TYR A 16 13.17 11.83 11.66
N LEU A 17 12.11 12.56 12.01
CA LEU A 17 12.06 14.02 11.82
C LEU A 17 13.14 14.75 12.64
N ALA A 18 13.56 14.19 13.78
CA ALA A 18 14.61 14.75 14.63
C ALA A 18 16.03 14.40 14.17
N LYS A 19 16.25 13.20 13.60
CA LYS A 19 17.58 12.71 13.20
C LYS A 19 17.84 12.76 11.70
N LYS A 20 16.84 13.08 10.88
CA LYS A 20 17.05 13.27 9.45
C LYS A 20 18.16 14.30 9.29
N PRO A 21 19.16 14.04 8.44
CA PRO A 21 20.20 15.03 8.16
C PRO A 21 19.50 16.34 7.81
N GLY A 22 19.65 17.34 8.68
CA GLY A 22 19.24 18.68 8.32
C GLY A 22 20.01 19.02 7.06
N VAL A 23 19.29 19.43 6.00
CA VAL A 23 19.92 20.04 4.83
C VAL A 23 21.02 20.96 5.37
N PRO A 24 22.31 20.76 5.03
CA PRO A 24 23.32 21.71 5.43
C PRO A 24 22.79 23.04 4.93
N LYS A 25 22.45 23.92 5.88
CA LYS A 25 21.93 25.25 5.60
C LYS A 25 23.06 25.89 4.82
N ALA A 26 23.02 25.78 3.49
CA ALA A 26 24.07 26.27 2.63
C ALA A 26 24.25 27.71 3.08
N ALA A 27 25.40 27.99 3.67
CA ALA A 27 25.77 29.32 4.05
C ALA A 27 25.76 30.07 2.73
N LEU A 28 24.65 30.76 2.45
CA LEU A 28 24.55 31.68 1.33
C LEU A 28 25.77 32.58 1.47
N PRO A 29 26.73 32.55 0.54
CA PRO A 29 27.86 33.44 0.64
C PRO A 29 27.29 34.86 0.61
N GLN A 30 27.46 35.59 1.71
CA GLN A 30 27.31 37.04 1.73
C GLN A 30 28.44 37.60 0.86
N LYS A 31 28.22 37.58 -0.46
CA LYS A 31 29.06 38.28 -1.42
C LYS A 31 28.29 39.52 -1.82
N GLU A 32 28.79 40.66 -1.38
CA GLU A 32 28.39 41.97 -1.87
C GLU A 32 28.39 41.93 -3.40
N LEU A 33 27.22 42.19 -4.01
CA LEU A 33 27.06 42.25 -5.45
C LEU A 33 27.58 43.61 -5.95
N PRO A 34 28.48 43.65 -6.94
CA PRO A 34 28.62 44.82 -7.77
C PRO A 34 27.42 44.88 -8.73
N VAL A 35 26.90 46.10 -8.88
CA VAL A 35 25.85 46.47 -9.83
C VAL A 35 26.28 46.10 -11.25
N ALA A 36 25.53 45.22 -11.92
CA ALA A 36 25.56 45.05 -13.37
C ALA A 36 24.26 44.42 -13.87
N GLN A 37 23.85 44.86 -15.05
CA GLN A 37 22.54 44.75 -15.67
C GLN A 37 22.21 43.36 -16.23
N GLY A 38 20.91 43.03 -16.25
CA GLY A 38 20.28 42.18 -17.26
C GLY A 38 20.11 40.69 -16.93
N GLN A 39 18.85 40.28 -16.72
CA GLN A 39 18.14 39.15 -17.35
C GLN A 39 17.02 38.62 -16.43
N GLU A 40 15.79 39.00 -16.75
CA GLU A 40 14.58 38.26 -16.38
C GLU A 40 14.49 37.01 -17.26
N ALA A 41 14.63 35.81 -16.68
CA ALA A 41 14.03 34.55 -17.16
C ALA A 41 14.44 33.37 -16.25
N ALA A 42 13.79 33.18 -15.10
CA ALA A 42 13.84 31.90 -14.36
C ALA A 42 12.80 31.81 -13.20
N LYS A 43 11.65 32.50 -13.25
CA LYS A 43 10.63 32.43 -12.19
C LYS A 43 9.23 32.04 -12.66
N SER A 44 9.01 31.81 -13.95
CA SER A 44 7.68 31.48 -14.49
C SER A 44 7.35 29.99 -14.49
N ASN A 45 8.32 29.09 -14.69
CA ASN A 45 7.98 27.68 -14.97
C ASN A 45 7.53 26.84 -13.78
N ILE A 46 7.98 27.13 -12.55
CA ILE A 46 7.57 26.33 -11.37
C ILE A 46 6.11 26.61 -11.00
N SER A 47 5.64 27.86 -11.18
CA SER A 47 4.26 28.22 -10.88
C SER A 47 3.27 27.69 -11.92
N GLU A 48 3.72 27.50 -13.17
CA GLU A 48 2.89 26.93 -14.24
C GLU A 48 2.79 25.42 -14.10
N GLN A 49 3.89 24.71 -13.81
CA GLN A 49 3.86 23.27 -13.55
C GLN A 49 3.02 22.90 -12.32
N ALA A 50 3.12 23.69 -11.23
CA ALA A 50 2.28 23.48 -10.05
C ALA A 50 0.78 23.73 -10.32
N LYS A 51 0.46 24.69 -11.22
CA LYS A 51 -0.92 24.96 -11.65
C LYS A 51 -1.46 23.87 -12.58
N GLU A 52 -0.60 23.31 -13.43
CA GLU A 52 -0.97 22.22 -14.35
C GLU A 52 -1.29 20.93 -13.57
N VAL A 53 -0.44 20.56 -12.60
CA VAL A 53 -0.71 19.42 -11.70
C VAL A 53 -1.98 19.65 -10.86
N ALA A 54 -2.18 20.84 -10.31
CA ALA A 54 -3.40 21.16 -9.57
C ALA A 54 -4.67 21.10 -10.45
N LYS A 55 -4.54 21.45 -11.73
CA LYS A 55 -5.63 21.38 -12.70
C LYS A 55 -5.95 19.93 -13.09
N ASP A 56 -4.93 19.10 -13.31
CA ASP A 56 -5.14 17.68 -13.62
C ASP A 56 -5.76 16.91 -12.45
N VAL A 57 -5.38 17.24 -11.21
CA VAL A 57 -6.01 16.70 -9.99
C VAL A 57 -7.46 17.16 -9.86
N ALA A 58 -7.75 18.43 -10.15
CA ALA A 58 -9.12 18.96 -10.12
C ALA A 58 -10.00 18.36 -11.23
N ASP A 59 -9.46 18.18 -12.44
CA ASP A 59 -10.15 17.56 -13.56
C ASP A 59 -10.41 16.06 -13.33
N ALA A 60 -9.49 15.36 -12.65
CA ALA A 60 -9.70 13.99 -12.20
C ALA A 60 -10.78 13.91 -11.10
N ALA A 61 -10.76 14.82 -10.11
CA ALA A 61 -11.75 14.88 -9.04
C ALA A 61 -13.16 15.23 -9.56
N SER A 62 -13.26 16.06 -10.61
CA SER A 62 -14.54 16.44 -11.23
C SER A 62 -15.23 15.30 -12.01
N LYS A 63 -14.49 14.22 -12.33
CA LYS A 63 -15.00 13.03 -13.02
C LYS A 63 -15.46 11.92 -12.06
N LEU A 64 -15.21 12.08 -10.76
CA LEU A 64 -15.73 11.18 -9.75
C LEU A 64 -17.21 11.52 -9.47
N PRO A 65 -18.09 10.51 -9.35
CA PRO A 65 -19.48 10.75 -8.95
C PRO A 65 -19.50 11.38 -7.55
N PRO A 66 -20.42 12.33 -7.28
CA PRO A 66 -20.51 12.93 -5.95
C PRO A 66 -20.86 11.83 -4.94
N THR A 67 -19.94 11.56 -4.02
CA THR A 67 -20.23 10.71 -2.87
C THR A 67 -21.27 11.40 -2.00
N PRO A 68 -22.33 10.70 -1.55
CA PRO A 68 -23.29 11.30 -0.63
C PRO A 68 -22.60 11.64 0.70
N PRO A 69 -22.98 12.75 1.36
CA PRO A 69 -22.43 13.10 2.66
C PRO A 69 -22.84 12.04 3.69
N ILE A 70 -21.85 11.43 4.35
CA ILE A 70 -22.06 10.60 5.53
C ILE A 70 -22.39 11.54 6.70
N SER A 71 -23.67 11.72 6.97
CA SER A 71 -24.16 12.09 8.30
C SER A 71 -24.42 10.81 9.11
N VAL A 72 -24.46 10.93 10.45
CA VAL A 72 -24.82 9.91 11.47
C VAL A 72 -23.55 9.23 12.04
N VAL A 73 -23.16 9.32 13.33
CA VAL A 73 -23.82 9.69 14.60
C VAL A 73 -22.77 10.35 15.52
N ALA A 74 -23.07 11.54 16.05
CA ALA A 74 -22.60 11.97 17.36
C ALA A 74 -23.67 11.50 18.36
N ASP A 75 -23.25 10.85 19.46
CA ASP A 75 -23.93 10.76 20.76
C ASP A 75 -23.78 9.38 21.40
N ILE A 76 -22.74 9.23 22.23
CA ILE A 76 -22.88 8.48 23.49
C ILE A 76 -22.02 9.20 24.54
N ALA A 77 -22.61 10.18 25.21
CA ALA A 77 -22.10 10.69 26.47
C ALA A 77 -23.28 10.99 27.41
N THR A 78 -23.36 10.16 28.45
CA THR A 78 -23.80 10.50 29.82
C THR A 78 -25.19 11.10 30.02
N ALA A 79 -26.08 10.34 30.67
CA ALA A 79 -27.05 10.93 31.60
C ALA A 79 -27.28 9.99 32.78
N ILE A 80 -26.85 10.48 33.94
CA ILE A 80 -27.15 10.03 35.29
C ILE A 80 -28.54 10.58 35.67
N ILE A 81 -29.36 9.71 36.28
CA ILE A 81 -30.69 9.90 36.93
C ILE A 81 -30.59 11.01 38.02
N PRO A 82 -31.60 11.87 38.35
CA PRO A 82 -32.89 11.42 38.91
C PRO A 82 -34.18 12.29 38.78
N ASP A 83 -35.26 11.64 39.24
CA ASP A 83 -36.54 12.10 39.79
C ASP A 83 -37.68 12.59 38.87
N GLY A 84 -38.83 11.95 39.04
CA GLY A 84 -40.14 12.41 38.56
C GLY A 84 -41.14 11.26 38.40
N ASP A 85 -41.97 11.03 39.40
CA ASP A 85 -43.20 10.23 39.33
C ASP A 85 -44.13 10.75 38.21
N GLU A 86 -44.69 9.86 37.39
CA GLU A 86 -46.08 9.94 36.89
C GLU A 86 -46.47 8.68 36.09
N GLU A 87 -47.75 8.30 36.25
CA GLU A 87 -48.41 7.07 35.81
C GLU A 87 -48.70 6.99 34.30
N ASP A 88 -49.00 5.76 33.86
CA ASP A 88 -49.88 5.38 32.75
C ASP A 88 -49.50 5.77 31.31
N SER A 89 -49.01 4.77 30.56
CA SER A 89 -49.73 4.14 29.43
C SER A 89 -48.71 3.45 28.51
N GLU A 90 -48.83 2.13 28.32
CA GLU A 90 -48.04 1.38 27.33
C GLU A 90 -48.60 1.64 25.93
N PRO A 91 -47.81 2.20 24.98
CA PRO A 91 -48.17 2.12 23.57
C PRO A 91 -47.75 0.78 22.99
N GLU A 92 -48.72 0.06 22.44
CA GLU A 92 -48.55 -1.14 21.62
C GLU A 92 -47.67 -0.81 20.39
N VAL A 93 -46.40 -1.24 20.43
CA VAL A 93 -45.44 -1.04 19.34
C VAL A 93 -45.72 -2.07 18.25
N GLU A 94 -46.46 -1.68 17.21
CA GLU A 94 -46.55 -2.44 15.97
C GLU A 94 -45.16 -2.51 15.32
N ALA A 95 -44.54 -3.70 15.36
CA ALA A 95 -43.27 -3.94 14.70
C ALA A 95 -43.44 -3.83 13.17
N PRO A 96 -42.65 -3.00 12.47
CA PRO A 96 -42.72 -2.93 11.01
C PRO A 96 -42.25 -4.25 10.41
N VAL A 97 -43.12 -4.86 9.61
CA VAL A 97 -42.83 -6.03 8.78
C VAL A 97 -41.75 -5.63 7.78
N ILE A 98 -40.51 -6.06 8.02
CA ILE A 98 -39.40 -5.88 7.09
C ILE A 98 -39.65 -6.83 5.91
N GLU A 99 -40.14 -6.29 4.79
CA GLU A 99 -40.14 -6.99 3.52
C GLU A 99 -38.70 -7.35 3.14
N ALA A 100 -38.40 -8.65 3.22
CA ALA A 100 -37.12 -9.19 2.79
C ALA A 100 -36.97 -8.96 1.28
N LYS A 101 -36.10 -8.01 0.90
CA LYS A 101 -35.65 -7.86 -0.48
C LYS A 101 -35.03 -9.17 -0.96
N PRO A 102 -35.30 -9.60 -2.20
CA PRO A 102 -34.79 -10.85 -2.73
C PRO A 102 -33.25 -10.78 -2.78
N VAL A 103 -32.61 -11.75 -2.10
CA VAL A 103 -31.16 -11.94 -2.12
C VAL A 103 -30.71 -12.08 -3.56
N GLU A 104 -29.96 -11.11 -4.05
CA GLU A 104 -29.35 -11.15 -5.38
C GLU A 104 -28.53 -12.43 -5.51
N LYS A 105 -28.78 -13.15 -6.60
CA LYS A 105 -28.11 -14.40 -6.93
C LYS A 105 -26.61 -14.15 -6.97
N ILE A 106 -25.88 -14.81 -6.06
CA ILE A 106 -24.42 -14.87 -6.03
C ILE A 106 -23.93 -15.21 -7.43
N LYS A 107 -23.21 -14.26 -8.04
CA LYS A 107 -22.58 -14.44 -9.35
C LYS A 107 -21.70 -15.68 -9.31
N VAL A 108 -21.83 -16.49 -10.34
CA VAL A 108 -21.11 -17.75 -10.58
C VAL A 108 -19.63 -17.58 -10.23
N ALA A 109 -19.14 -18.43 -9.31
CA ALA A 109 -17.79 -18.39 -8.78
C ALA A 109 -16.75 -18.31 -9.91
N ALA A 110 -16.06 -17.17 -9.99
CA ALA A 110 -14.89 -17.02 -10.86
C ALA A 110 -13.92 -18.17 -10.57
N LYS A 111 -13.34 -18.74 -11.63
CA LYS A 111 -12.40 -19.87 -11.53
C LYS A 111 -11.25 -19.47 -10.62
N VAL A 112 -11.18 -20.09 -9.45
CA VAL A 112 -10.17 -19.80 -8.42
C VAL A 112 -8.78 -19.99 -9.02
N LYS A 113 -7.97 -18.93 -9.02
CA LYS A 113 -6.57 -18.98 -9.47
C LYS A 113 -5.73 -19.62 -8.35
N ASP A 114 -5.39 -20.91 -8.46
CA ASP A 114 -4.54 -21.59 -7.45
C ASP A 114 -3.05 -21.26 -7.63
N THR A 115 -2.72 -19.97 -7.55
CA THR A 115 -1.34 -19.45 -7.58
C THR A 115 -1.14 -18.22 -6.75
N PRO A 116 0.14 -17.91 -6.43
CA PRO A 116 0.52 -16.63 -5.82
C PRO A 116 -0.11 -15.42 -6.52
N ALA A 117 -0.37 -14.38 -5.74
CA ALA A 117 -0.61 -13.04 -6.27
C ALA A 117 0.73 -12.31 -6.30
N ILE A 118 1.21 -11.94 -7.50
CA ILE A 118 2.40 -11.12 -7.68
C ILE A 118 1.94 -9.91 -8.47
N ILE A 119 1.79 -8.79 -7.77
CA ILE A 119 1.11 -7.60 -8.27
C ILE A 119 2.12 -6.47 -8.36
N PHE A 120 2.23 -5.85 -9.54
CA PHE A 120 3.02 -4.65 -9.77
C PHE A 120 2.08 -3.48 -10.03
N ILE A 121 2.30 -2.35 -9.37
CA ILE A 121 1.43 -1.17 -9.44
C ILE A 121 2.23 0.04 -9.88
N LYS A 122 1.89 0.52 -11.08
CA LYS A 122 2.51 1.68 -11.71
C LYS A 122 2.02 2.98 -11.10
N GLY A 123 2.91 3.96 -10.99
CA GLY A 123 2.56 5.33 -10.65
C GLY A 123 1.92 6.11 -11.80
N LEU A 124 1.84 7.44 -11.67
CA LEU A 124 1.33 8.32 -12.73
C LEU A 124 2.25 8.25 -13.95
N GLY A 125 1.75 7.67 -15.04
CA GLY A 125 2.49 7.57 -16.30
C GLY A 125 2.67 8.94 -16.96
N LEU A 126 3.82 9.58 -16.75
CA LEU A 126 4.32 10.63 -17.65
C LEU A 126 5.16 9.93 -18.71
N SER A 127 4.66 9.86 -19.95
CA SER A 127 5.26 9.10 -21.03
C SER A 127 6.76 9.37 -21.19
N SER A 128 7.54 8.28 -21.11
CA SER A 128 8.78 7.98 -21.83
C SER A 128 9.94 8.98 -21.77
N SER A 129 10.97 8.62 -20.99
CA SER A 129 12.40 8.79 -21.38
C SER A 129 13.36 8.03 -20.46
N SER A 130 12.94 7.71 -19.23
CA SER A 130 13.61 6.81 -18.30
C SER A 130 12.83 5.50 -18.24
N GLY A 131 13.50 4.35 -18.42
CA GLY A 131 12.90 3.03 -18.70
C GLY A 131 11.80 2.56 -17.73
N ASP A 132 10.98 1.63 -18.21
CA ASP A 132 9.81 1.05 -17.52
C ASP A 132 10.26 -0.09 -16.57
N GLY A 133 11.18 0.22 -15.64
CA GLY A 133 11.87 -0.77 -14.81
C GLY A 133 10.92 -1.65 -13.99
N LEU A 134 9.77 -1.10 -13.56
CA LEU A 134 8.72 -1.89 -12.92
C LEU A 134 8.07 -2.92 -13.85
N GLU A 135 7.81 -2.55 -15.11
CA GLU A 135 7.26 -3.48 -16.11
C GLU A 135 8.29 -4.54 -16.53
N ASP A 136 9.55 -4.15 -16.66
CA ASP A 136 10.65 -5.08 -16.94
C ASP A 136 10.75 -6.14 -15.83
N MET A 137 10.72 -5.70 -14.55
CA MET A 137 10.66 -6.61 -13.41
C MET A 137 9.44 -7.54 -13.48
N ALA A 138 8.26 -7.00 -13.76
CA ALA A 138 7.04 -7.80 -13.86
C ALA A 138 7.15 -8.85 -14.98
N SER A 139 7.65 -8.46 -16.16
CA SER A 139 7.77 -9.34 -17.33
C SER A 139 8.69 -10.54 -17.11
N ALA A 140 9.72 -10.36 -16.27
CA ALA A 140 10.66 -11.40 -15.91
C ALA A 140 10.10 -12.41 -14.89
N ILE A 141 8.97 -12.09 -14.23
CA ILE A 141 8.33 -12.95 -13.24
C ILE A 141 7.09 -13.61 -13.83
N PRO A 142 7.09 -14.94 -14.05
CA PRO A 142 5.94 -15.62 -14.59
C PRO A 142 4.68 -15.39 -13.76
N ARG A 143 3.58 -15.05 -14.45
CA ARG A 143 2.24 -14.88 -13.87
C ARG A 143 2.12 -13.71 -12.90
N SER A 144 3.04 -12.76 -12.96
CA SER A 144 2.83 -11.42 -12.43
C SER A 144 1.67 -10.74 -13.15
N GLU A 145 1.04 -9.79 -12.47
CA GLU A 145 0.02 -8.91 -13.04
C GLU A 145 0.45 -7.46 -12.79
N VAL A 146 0.29 -6.61 -13.79
CA VAL A 146 0.62 -5.18 -13.73
C VAL A 146 -0.69 -4.40 -13.74
N TYR A 147 -0.79 -3.42 -12.85
CA TYR A 147 -1.92 -2.51 -12.72
C TYR A 147 -1.42 -1.05 -12.66
N SER A 148 -2.28 -0.11 -13.03
CA SER A 148 -2.14 1.30 -12.71
C SER A 148 -2.54 1.58 -11.26
N TRP A 149 -2.01 2.64 -10.66
CA TRP A 149 -2.47 3.19 -9.37
C TRP A 149 -3.99 3.42 -9.32
N SER A 150 -4.60 3.68 -10.48
CA SER A 150 -6.05 3.87 -10.62
C SER A 150 -6.87 2.58 -10.64
N GLU A 151 -6.24 1.40 -10.75
CA GLU A 151 -6.89 0.08 -10.90
C GLU A 151 -6.83 -0.72 -9.59
N LYS A 152 -7.02 -0.02 -8.47
CA LYS A 152 -6.93 -0.58 -7.12
C LYS A 152 -7.92 -1.73 -6.91
N ASP A 153 -9.16 -1.54 -7.30
CA ASP A 153 -10.24 -2.49 -7.03
C ASP A 153 -10.03 -3.77 -7.85
N GLU A 154 -9.57 -3.66 -9.09
CA GLU A 154 -9.22 -4.79 -9.96
C GLU A 154 -8.06 -5.61 -9.36
N ALA A 155 -7.06 -4.94 -8.78
CA ALA A 155 -5.96 -5.61 -8.09
C ALA A 155 -6.45 -6.37 -6.84
N ILE A 156 -7.33 -5.77 -6.03
CA ILE A 156 -7.95 -6.41 -4.87
C ILE A 156 -8.77 -7.63 -5.29
N GLU A 157 -9.65 -7.48 -6.28
CA GLU A 157 -10.46 -8.58 -6.80
C GLU A 157 -9.59 -9.73 -7.30
N SER A 158 -8.50 -9.41 -8.02
CA SER A 158 -7.54 -10.40 -8.47
C SER A 158 -6.90 -11.14 -7.29
N ILE A 159 -6.48 -10.44 -6.23
CA ILE A 159 -5.91 -11.06 -5.02
C ILE A 159 -6.94 -11.97 -4.32
N LEU A 160 -8.19 -11.51 -4.19
CA LEU A 160 -9.27 -12.23 -3.51
C LEU A 160 -9.76 -13.45 -4.30
N SER A 161 -9.55 -13.47 -5.62
CA SER A 161 -9.85 -14.65 -6.48
C SER A 161 -8.92 -15.84 -6.26
N ARG A 162 -7.89 -15.71 -5.40
CA ARG A 162 -6.89 -16.74 -5.10
C ARG A 162 -7.12 -17.34 -3.70
N PRO A 163 -6.76 -18.62 -3.48
CA PRO A 163 -6.87 -19.23 -2.16
C PRO A 163 -6.07 -18.48 -1.09
N ARG A 164 -6.59 -18.45 0.15
CA ARG A 164 -5.94 -17.78 1.29
C ARG A 164 -4.57 -18.36 1.66
N SER A 165 -4.27 -19.59 1.22
CA SER A 165 -2.98 -20.24 1.40
C SER A 165 -1.93 -19.78 0.38
N GLN A 166 -2.34 -19.15 -0.72
CA GLN A 166 -1.40 -18.61 -1.71
C GLN A 166 -0.85 -17.28 -1.21
N PRO A 167 0.47 -17.04 -1.35
CA PRO A 167 1.09 -15.81 -0.89
C PRO A 167 0.67 -14.62 -1.75
N VAL A 168 0.70 -13.44 -1.13
CA VAL A 168 0.40 -12.15 -1.78
C VAL A 168 1.62 -11.25 -1.69
N MET A 169 2.12 -10.83 -2.85
CA MET A 169 3.28 -9.96 -2.99
C MET A 169 2.87 -8.77 -3.87
N ILE A 170 3.10 -7.56 -3.38
CA ILE A 170 2.71 -6.32 -4.04
C ILE A 170 3.94 -5.42 -4.14
N VAL A 171 4.22 -4.88 -5.31
CA VAL A 171 5.31 -3.93 -5.58
C VAL A 171 4.69 -2.69 -6.20
N GLY A 172 4.89 -1.52 -5.61
CA GLY A 172 4.34 -0.27 -6.12
C GLY A 172 5.39 0.83 -6.22
N HIS A 173 5.33 1.64 -7.27
CA HIS A 173 6.22 2.78 -7.48
C HIS A 173 5.45 4.10 -7.51
N SER A 174 6.01 5.15 -6.90
CA SER A 174 5.39 6.49 -6.88
C SER A 174 3.96 6.44 -6.32
N LEU A 175 2.95 6.94 -7.04
CA LEU A 175 1.52 6.76 -6.68
C LEU A 175 1.12 5.29 -6.55
N GLY A 176 1.74 4.39 -7.31
CA GLY A 176 1.51 2.96 -7.21
C GLY A 176 2.00 2.38 -5.89
N GLY A 177 3.01 2.99 -5.26
CA GLY A 177 3.45 2.65 -3.90
C GLY A 177 2.39 2.96 -2.86
N ASP A 178 1.75 4.12 -2.97
CA ASP A 178 0.65 4.54 -2.10
C ASP A 178 -0.55 3.62 -2.27
N THR A 179 -0.93 3.36 -3.54
CA THR A 179 -1.98 2.39 -3.87
C THR A 179 -1.66 0.98 -3.34
N ALA A 180 -0.41 0.53 -3.37
CA ALA A 180 -0.02 -0.76 -2.81
C ALA A 180 -0.28 -0.83 -1.29
N VAL A 181 -0.01 0.25 -0.57
CA VAL A 181 -0.33 0.36 0.87
C VAL A 181 -1.84 0.41 1.08
N GLU A 182 -2.59 1.15 0.26
CA GLU A 182 -4.06 1.17 0.33
C GLU A 182 -4.67 -0.22 0.13
N ILE A 183 -4.18 -0.98 -0.85
CA ILE A 183 -4.62 -2.37 -1.08
C ILE A 183 -4.33 -3.22 0.16
N ALA A 184 -3.14 -3.11 0.74
CA ALA A 184 -2.79 -3.85 1.94
C ALA A 184 -3.72 -3.48 3.13
N LEU A 185 -4.07 -2.20 3.27
CA LEU A 185 -5.02 -1.70 4.27
C LEU A 185 -6.43 -2.26 4.06
N GLU A 186 -6.90 -2.28 2.81
CA GLU A 186 -8.21 -2.83 2.45
C GLU A 186 -8.26 -4.32 2.79
N LEU A 187 -7.25 -5.08 2.36
CA LEU A 187 -7.11 -6.51 2.67
C LEU A 187 -7.02 -6.80 4.17
N ASN A 188 -6.65 -5.81 5.00
CA ASN A 188 -6.62 -5.90 6.45
C ASN A 188 -7.99 -5.73 7.12
N LYS A 189 -9.08 -5.57 6.36
CA LYS A 189 -10.43 -5.47 6.91
C LYS A 189 -11.06 -6.83 7.20
N ILE A 190 -12.07 -6.82 8.07
CA ILE A 190 -12.80 -8.03 8.46
C ILE A 190 -13.59 -8.63 7.28
N GLU A 191 -14.11 -7.81 6.35
CA GLU A 191 -14.79 -8.30 5.14
C GLU A 191 -13.89 -9.16 4.24
N HIS A 192 -12.58 -8.93 4.29
CA HIS A 192 -11.58 -9.74 3.58
C HIS A 192 -10.91 -10.76 4.52
N GLY A 193 -11.38 -10.82 5.76
CA GLY A 193 -10.91 -11.70 6.82
C GLY A 193 -9.44 -11.47 7.18
N PHE A 194 -8.92 -10.26 7.05
CA PHE A 194 -7.49 -9.96 7.28
C PHE A 194 -6.58 -10.77 6.32
N ARG A 195 -6.83 -10.65 5.01
CA ARG A 195 -6.02 -11.32 3.98
C ARG A 195 -4.56 -10.87 4.11
N LYS A 196 -3.68 -11.83 4.38
CA LYS A 196 -2.25 -11.59 4.58
C LYS A 196 -1.56 -11.14 3.29
N VAL A 197 -0.63 -10.20 3.45
CA VAL A 197 0.33 -9.75 2.44
C VAL A 197 1.71 -10.18 2.90
N ASP A 198 2.34 -11.11 2.18
CA ASP A 198 3.63 -11.68 2.54
C ASP A 198 4.78 -10.71 2.27
N LEU A 199 4.65 -9.90 1.21
CA LEU A 199 5.60 -8.86 0.84
C LEU A 199 4.87 -7.64 0.29
N LEU A 200 5.22 -6.47 0.82
CA LEU A 200 4.83 -5.17 0.28
C LEU A 200 6.09 -4.37 -0.03
N VAL A 201 6.32 -4.03 -1.28
CA VAL A 201 7.44 -3.19 -1.70
C VAL A 201 6.91 -1.84 -2.15
N THR A 202 7.50 -0.78 -1.61
CA THR A 202 7.23 0.61 -1.99
C THR A 202 8.51 1.22 -2.54
N LEU A 203 8.44 1.72 -3.77
CA LEU A 203 9.52 2.38 -4.47
C LEU A 203 9.20 3.87 -4.55
N ASP A 204 9.94 4.66 -3.79
CA ASP A 204 9.84 6.11 -3.67
C ASP A 204 8.39 6.60 -3.72
N SER A 205 7.59 6.08 -2.79
CA SER A 205 6.14 6.25 -2.79
C SER A 205 5.77 7.73 -2.69
N VAL A 206 4.72 8.12 -3.41
CA VAL A 206 4.14 9.47 -3.37
C VAL A 206 2.66 9.31 -3.04
N GLY A 207 2.19 9.98 -2.00
CA GLY A 207 0.82 9.79 -1.54
C GLY A 207 0.57 10.40 -0.17
N PHE A 208 -0.58 10.06 0.42
CA PHE A 208 -0.97 10.51 1.74
C PHE A 208 -1.35 9.30 2.60
N ASN A 209 -0.86 9.26 3.84
CA ASN A 209 -1.19 8.25 4.86
C ASN A 209 -0.70 6.82 4.54
N ASN A 210 0.26 6.67 3.64
CA ASN A 210 1.00 5.44 3.36
C ASN A 210 2.15 5.18 4.35
N ASP A 211 2.48 6.13 5.24
CA ASP A 211 3.48 5.98 6.32
C ASP A 211 3.28 4.74 7.21
N ILE A 212 2.05 4.28 7.44
CA ILE A 212 1.76 3.24 8.43
C ILE A 212 1.37 1.92 7.79
N ILE A 213 2.25 0.92 7.94
CA ILE A 213 2.05 -0.42 7.39
C ILE A 213 1.07 -1.23 8.26
N PRO A 214 0.02 -1.83 7.66
CA PRO A 214 -0.99 -2.60 8.39
C PRO A 214 -0.47 -3.96 8.86
N GLN A 215 -1.13 -4.52 9.87
CA GLN A 215 -0.69 -5.73 10.58
C GLN A 215 -0.79 -7.01 9.75
N ASN A 216 -1.57 -7.03 8.67
CA ASN A 216 -1.62 -8.16 7.73
C ASN A 216 -0.39 -8.22 6.81
N VAL A 217 0.46 -7.19 6.79
CA VAL A 217 1.71 -7.18 6.00
C VAL A 217 2.82 -7.80 6.84
N LYS A 218 3.34 -8.95 6.40
CA LYS A 218 4.42 -9.66 7.09
C LYS A 218 5.76 -8.95 6.94
N THR A 219 6.07 -8.48 5.73
CA THR A 219 7.32 -7.77 5.45
C THR A 219 7.05 -6.63 4.48
N ASN A 220 7.55 -5.44 4.82
CA ASN A 220 7.58 -4.30 3.92
C ASN A 220 9.02 -3.85 3.66
N LEU A 221 9.34 -3.66 2.38
CA LEU A 221 10.59 -3.06 1.92
C LEU A 221 10.26 -1.71 1.31
N ASN A 222 10.74 -0.65 1.94
CA ASN A 222 10.52 0.71 1.50
C ASN A 222 11.84 1.31 1.02
N PHE A 223 11.92 1.58 -0.28
CA PHE A 223 13.06 2.25 -0.89
C PHE A 223 12.68 3.71 -1.11
N ILE A 224 13.48 4.63 -0.58
CA ILE A 224 13.20 6.07 -0.54
C ILE A 224 14.29 6.76 -1.34
N GLY A 225 13.93 7.53 -2.37
CA GLY A 225 14.87 8.37 -3.09
C GLY A 225 15.32 9.56 -2.23
N ASP A 226 16.56 10.00 -2.40
CA ASP A 226 17.08 11.19 -1.72
C ASP A 226 16.73 12.50 -2.45
N ASP A 227 16.12 12.40 -3.64
CA ASP A 227 15.61 13.53 -4.37
C ASP A 227 14.28 14.02 -3.79
N TRP A 228 14.23 15.33 -3.53
CA TRP A 228 13.09 15.96 -2.87
C TRP A 228 12.17 16.60 -3.90
N TYR A 229 11.09 15.91 -4.27
CA TYR A 229 9.99 16.48 -5.07
C TYR A 229 8.91 17.20 -4.24
N GLY A 230 9.09 17.31 -2.92
CA GLY A 230 8.09 17.92 -2.02
C GLY A 230 6.85 17.06 -1.75
N ILE A 231 6.77 15.89 -2.39
CA ILE A 231 5.66 14.94 -2.33
C ILE A 231 6.12 13.49 -2.07
N ASN A 232 7.44 13.25 -2.00
CA ASN A 232 7.98 11.94 -1.66
C ASN A 232 7.68 11.61 -0.20
N ASP A 233 7.19 10.41 0.02
CA ASP A 233 6.70 9.97 1.32
C ASP A 233 7.86 9.73 2.32
N SER A 234 7.52 9.75 3.61
CA SER A 234 8.49 9.52 4.68
C SER A 234 8.76 8.01 4.86
N PRO A 235 9.71 7.61 5.74
CA PRO A 235 9.90 6.21 6.06
C PRO A 235 8.62 5.54 6.56
N ASN A 236 8.31 4.36 6.01
CA ASN A 236 7.23 3.53 6.49
C ASN A 236 7.50 3.01 7.91
N ILE A 237 6.43 2.81 8.67
CA ILE A 237 6.47 2.39 10.07
C ILE A 237 5.46 1.26 10.28
N ALA A 238 5.89 0.19 10.95
CA ALA A 238 5.00 -0.89 11.35
C ALA A 238 3.99 -0.39 12.39
N ARG A 239 2.69 -0.62 12.17
CA ARG A 239 1.68 -0.37 13.22
C ARG A 239 1.89 -1.27 14.43
N ASN A 240 2.34 -2.51 14.20
CA ASN A 240 2.74 -3.44 15.25
C ASN A 240 3.90 -4.31 14.74
N THR A 241 5.05 -4.22 15.41
CA THR A 241 6.29 -4.91 15.06
C THR A 241 6.25 -6.42 15.28
N ASP A 242 5.29 -6.93 16.05
CA ASP A 242 5.10 -8.38 16.25
C ASP A 242 4.53 -9.05 14.99
N TYR A 243 3.84 -8.29 14.15
CA TYR A 243 3.19 -8.79 12.94
C TYR A 243 3.89 -8.35 11.65
N SER A 244 4.48 -7.15 11.66
CA SER A 244 5.02 -6.51 10.47
C SER A 244 6.49 -6.13 10.64
N ASN A 245 7.34 -6.69 9.79
CA ASN A 245 8.74 -6.30 9.68
C ASN A 245 8.89 -5.22 8.59
N VAL A 246 9.24 -3.99 8.98
CA VAL A 246 9.40 -2.87 8.05
C VAL A 246 10.89 -2.52 7.92
N ILE A 247 11.37 -2.48 6.68
CA ILE A 247 12.76 -2.16 6.34
C ILE A 247 12.73 -0.92 5.44
N ASN A 248 13.35 0.16 5.89
CA ASN A 248 13.50 1.39 5.12
C ASN A 248 14.94 1.51 4.61
N GLU A 249 15.10 1.83 3.34
CA GLU A 249 16.39 2.08 2.69
C GLU A 249 16.35 3.44 1.98
N LEU A 250 17.19 4.39 2.42
CA LEU A 250 17.42 5.64 1.70
C LEU A 250 18.42 5.40 0.58
N ARG A 251 18.15 5.96 -0.61
CA ARG A 251 18.85 5.70 -1.86
C ARG A 251 19.27 7.00 -2.53
N GLU A 252 20.39 6.98 -3.24
CA GLU A 252 20.83 8.07 -4.13
C GLU A 252 20.14 8.00 -5.52
N ASP A 253 19.31 6.98 -5.73
CA ASP A 253 18.54 6.83 -6.96
C ASP A 253 17.44 7.89 -7.01
N THR A 254 17.22 8.48 -8.19
CA THR A 254 16.12 9.44 -8.39
C THR A 254 14.76 8.74 -8.30
N HIS A 255 13.68 9.51 -8.09
CA HIS A 255 12.31 9.03 -8.08
C HIS A 255 12.01 8.11 -9.27
N ARG A 256 12.48 8.44 -10.48
CA ARG A 256 12.32 7.59 -11.68
C ARG A 256 13.44 6.58 -11.88
N GLY A 257 14.61 6.82 -11.28
CA GLY A 257 15.77 5.94 -11.40
C GLY A 257 15.67 4.71 -10.52
N ILE A 258 14.96 4.79 -9.39
CA ILE A 258 14.93 3.75 -8.36
C ILE A 258 14.39 2.41 -8.86
N GLU A 259 13.41 2.43 -9.77
CA GLU A 259 12.86 1.22 -10.39
C GLU A 259 13.79 0.59 -11.43
N ASN A 260 14.76 1.34 -11.93
CA ASN A 260 15.79 0.91 -12.88
C ASN A 260 17.10 0.50 -12.18
N SER A 261 17.16 0.62 -10.85
CA SER A 261 18.35 0.30 -10.07
C SER A 261 18.53 -1.22 -9.94
N GLU A 262 19.60 -1.76 -10.51
CA GLU A 262 19.89 -3.21 -10.49
C GLU A 262 19.92 -3.77 -9.05
N GLU A 263 20.44 -3.01 -8.09
CA GLU A 263 20.47 -3.41 -6.68
C GLU A 263 19.05 -3.56 -6.10
N VAL A 264 18.18 -2.58 -6.37
CA VAL A 264 16.78 -2.59 -5.92
C VAL A 264 16.04 -3.75 -6.57
N GLN A 265 16.17 -3.92 -7.89
CA GLN A 265 15.56 -5.02 -8.62
C GLN A 265 16.01 -6.38 -8.05
N LEU A 266 17.32 -6.58 -7.89
CA LEU A 266 17.88 -7.83 -7.35
C LEU A 266 17.32 -8.14 -5.95
N LYS A 267 17.28 -7.16 -5.04
CA LYS A 267 16.70 -7.33 -3.71
C LYS A 267 15.23 -7.74 -3.78
N ILE A 268 14.44 -7.14 -4.67
CA ILE A 268 13.04 -7.50 -4.87
C ILE A 268 12.93 -8.94 -5.40
N PHE A 269 13.70 -9.30 -6.43
CA PHE A 269 13.71 -10.64 -7.01
C PHE A 269 14.07 -11.71 -5.98
N GLU A 270 15.13 -11.52 -5.20
CA GLU A 270 15.54 -12.47 -4.16
C GLU A 270 14.42 -12.71 -3.13
N ARG A 271 13.69 -11.66 -2.77
CA ARG A 271 12.58 -11.73 -1.80
C ARG A 271 11.38 -12.44 -2.38
N LEU A 272 11.02 -12.13 -3.63
CA LEU A 272 9.95 -12.80 -4.36
C LEU A 272 10.26 -14.30 -4.55
N ASP A 273 11.45 -14.62 -5.06
CA ASP A 273 11.87 -16.01 -5.29
C ASP A 273 11.90 -16.83 -3.99
N GLY A 274 12.40 -16.24 -2.89
CA GLY A 274 12.36 -16.88 -1.58
C GLY A 274 10.95 -17.24 -1.12
N LEU A 275 9.97 -16.34 -1.31
CA LEU A 275 8.58 -16.59 -0.98
C LEU A 275 7.94 -17.64 -1.90
N LEU A 276 8.23 -17.60 -3.20
CA LEU A 276 7.71 -18.55 -4.18
C LEU A 276 8.23 -19.97 -3.91
N LYS A 277 9.53 -20.13 -3.65
CA LYS A 277 10.14 -21.43 -3.27
C LYS A 277 9.48 -22.00 -2.01
N ASN A 278 9.27 -21.17 -1.00
CA ASN A 278 8.60 -21.58 0.23
C ASN A 278 7.16 -22.03 -0.01
N ALA A 279 6.41 -21.31 -0.84
CA ALA A 279 5.03 -21.67 -1.17
C ALA A 279 4.94 -23.02 -1.92
N VAL A 280 5.86 -23.28 -2.85
CA VAL A 280 5.96 -24.57 -3.56
C VAL A 280 6.29 -25.70 -2.59
N ALA A 281 7.25 -25.49 -1.68
CA ALA A 281 7.63 -26.48 -0.68
C ALA A 281 6.45 -26.82 0.27
N GLN A 282 5.73 -25.81 0.75
CA GLN A 282 4.55 -25.99 1.60
C GLN A 282 3.43 -26.75 0.88
N LYS A 283 3.16 -26.43 -0.40
CA LYS A 283 2.17 -27.13 -1.21
C LYS A 283 2.53 -28.60 -1.38
N THR A 284 3.80 -28.88 -1.66
CA THR A 284 4.32 -30.26 -1.83
C THR A 284 4.19 -31.06 -0.54
N ALA A 285 4.61 -30.48 0.60
CA ALA A 285 4.49 -31.12 1.91
C ALA A 285 3.02 -31.42 2.28
N THR A 286 2.11 -30.51 1.98
CA THR A 286 0.67 -30.69 2.22
C THR A 286 0.09 -31.83 1.36
N GLN A 287 0.53 -31.95 0.10
CA GLN A 287 0.08 -33.03 -0.78
C GLN A 287 0.61 -34.40 -0.32
N MET A 288 1.88 -34.48 0.11
CA MET A 288 2.47 -35.72 0.62
C MET A 288 1.78 -36.20 1.91
N THR A 289 1.48 -35.29 2.84
CA THR A 289 0.77 -35.64 4.08
C THR A 289 -0.67 -36.09 3.83
N ALA A 290 -1.36 -35.46 2.86
CA ALA A 290 -2.71 -35.87 2.44
C ALA A 290 -2.72 -37.26 1.78
N ALA A 291 -1.73 -37.57 0.95
CA ALA A 291 -1.58 -38.90 0.34
C ALA A 291 -1.32 -39.98 1.41
N ALA A 292 -0.37 -39.75 2.31
CA ALA A 292 -0.05 -40.69 3.39
C ALA A 292 -1.25 -40.98 4.30
N HIS A 293 -2.08 -39.98 4.60
CA HIS A 293 -3.32 -40.18 5.38
C HIS A 293 -4.36 -41.03 4.65
N LYS A 294 -4.42 -40.94 3.32
CA LYS A 294 -5.34 -41.74 2.51
C LYS A 294 -4.93 -43.21 2.51
N ASP A 295 -3.63 -43.49 2.46
CA ASP A 295 -3.08 -44.85 2.45
C ASP A 295 -3.30 -45.57 3.79
N ILE A 296 -3.19 -44.86 4.93
CA ILE A 296 -3.44 -45.43 6.26
C ILE A 296 -4.92 -45.82 6.44
N LYS A 297 -5.86 -45.02 5.91
CA LYS A 297 -7.31 -45.36 5.97
C LYS A 297 -7.69 -46.52 5.06
N GLY A 298 -6.86 -46.85 4.05
CA GLY A 298 -7.03 -48.02 3.19
C GLY A 298 -6.59 -49.35 3.83
N ILE A 299 -5.89 -49.31 4.97
CA ILE A 299 -5.37 -50.50 5.66
C ILE A 299 -6.33 -50.99 6.79
N SER A 300 -7.44 -50.28 7.03
CA SER A 300 -8.43 -50.71 8.02
C SER A 300 -9.39 -51.77 7.43
N LEU A 301 -9.31 -52.98 8.00
CA LEU A 301 -10.18 -54.17 7.87
C LEU A 301 -9.87 -55.13 6.72
N GLN A 302 -8.87 -55.99 6.93
CA GLN A 302 -8.97 -57.43 6.65
C GLN A 302 -8.66 -58.21 7.92
#